data_AF-A0A382F9T0-F1
#
_entry.id   AF-A0A382F9T0-F1
#
_cell.length_a   1.000
_cell.length_b   1.000
_cell.length_c   1.000
_cell.angle_alpha   90.00
_cell.angle_beta   90.00
_cell.angle_gamma   90.00
#
_symmetry.space_group_name_H-M   'P 1'
#
loop_
_entity.id
_entity.type
_entity.pdbx_description
1 polymer ?
#
loop_
_entity_poly.entity_id
_entity_poly.type
_entity_poly.pdbx_seq_one_letter_code
_entity_poly.pdbx_strand_id
1 'polypeptide(L)'
;MHELVVRDATVIDGTGGDRRVADVAVDDGLIRAVSNGAEVGRGRREINAEGLLLTPGWVDIHTHYDGQATWDPFLTPSSWHGVTTVVFGNCSVGFAPVQPGSEPYLINLMEGVEDIPETVLAEGIDFRWESFPEYLDVLGSTPRVMDIGAQVPHAALRYYVMGERGADFSENPNEIEIERMGDLLEGSLAAGALGFTTSRTGKHRTKDGRLTPSYGAQEAELNGLALAMRRAGTGVLEVNSDFGEGEFERLRAAAEIAGRPLSVLLVQVDDAPDLWRKTLDQVGSACADGLEVTAQVGSRAIGMLMGLEATVHPFTTHPLWLEMSALSPKERFERLRDAPDLRRR
;
A
#
# COMPACT_ATOMS: atom_id res chain seq x y z
N MET A 1 -41.43 -0.38 1.66
CA MET A 1 -40.92 -1.13 0.50
C MET A 1 -39.49 -0.69 0.34
N HIS A 2 -38.55 -1.61 0.37
CA HIS A 2 -37.12 -1.33 0.36
C HIS A 2 -36.57 -1.21 -1.06
N GLU A 3 -35.39 -0.63 -1.25
CA GLU A 3 -34.72 -0.57 -2.56
C GLU A 3 -34.21 -1.95 -2.98
N LEU A 4 -33.47 -2.61 -2.08
CA LEU A 4 -32.93 -3.95 -2.26
C LEU A 4 -33.25 -4.81 -1.03
N VAL A 5 -33.66 -6.04 -1.26
CA VAL A 5 -33.69 -7.09 -0.23
C VAL A 5 -32.91 -8.30 -0.72
N VAL A 6 -31.91 -8.73 0.06
CA VAL A 6 -31.23 -10.02 -0.13
C VAL A 6 -31.92 -11.03 0.77
N ARG A 7 -32.46 -12.10 0.18
CA ARG A 7 -33.29 -13.12 0.84
C ARG A 7 -32.48 -14.35 1.21
N ASP A 8 -32.77 -14.92 2.37
CA ASP A 8 -32.33 -16.26 2.79
C ASP A 8 -30.81 -16.49 2.75
N ALA A 9 -30.02 -15.42 2.92
CA ALA A 9 -28.57 -15.50 2.90
C ALA A 9 -28.01 -16.05 4.20
N THR A 10 -26.89 -16.79 4.14
CA THR A 10 -26.09 -17.06 5.32
C THR A 10 -25.21 -15.85 5.62
N VAL A 11 -25.65 -15.01 6.57
CA VAL A 11 -24.96 -13.77 6.95
C VAL A 11 -23.77 -14.06 7.87
N ILE A 12 -22.62 -13.52 7.50
CA ILE A 12 -21.41 -13.39 8.34
C ILE A 12 -21.11 -11.90 8.44
N ASP A 13 -21.43 -11.28 9.58
CA ASP A 13 -21.46 -9.81 9.72
C ASP A 13 -20.12 -9.15 10.07
N GLY A 14 -19.04 -9.93 10.13
CA GLY A 14 -17.69 -9.43 10.44
C GLY A 14 -17.39 -9.22 11.93
N THR A 15 -18.35 -9.47 12.83
CA THR A 15 -18.14 -9.32 14.29
C THR A 15 -17.34 -10.46 14.93
N GLY A 16 -17.09 -11.55 14.18
CA GLY A 16 -16.52 -12.79 14.70
C GLY A 16 -17.54 -13.73 15.35
N GLY A 17 -18.82 -13.35 15.40
CA GLY A 17 -19.91 -14.20 15.91
C GLY A 17 -20.37 -15.31 14.94
N ASP A 18 -21.35 -16.09 15.39
CA ASP A 18 -21.91 -17.20 14.61
C ASP A 18 -22.66 -16.72 13.35
N ARG A 19 -22.50 -17.50 12.26
CA ARG A 19 -23.25 -17.31 11.02
C ARG A 19 -24.75 -17.60 11.23
N ARG A 20 -25.62 -16.85 10.55
CA ARG A 20 -27.08 -17.02 10.65
C ARG A 20 -27.77 -16.83 9.30
N VAL A 21 -28.83 -17.59 9.04
CA VAL A 21 -29.70 -17.35 7.88
C VAL A 21 -30.57 -16.13 8.17
N ALA A 22 -30.55 -15.14 7.29
CA ALA A 22 -31.29 -13.90 7.45
C ALA A 22 -31.57 -13.20 6.11
N ASP A 23 -32.63 -12.39 6.12
CA ASP A 23 -32.89 -11.39 5.10
C ASP A 23 -32.18 -10.07 5.46
N VAL A 24 -31.66 -9.38 4.44
CA VAL A 24 -31.01 -8.06 4.59
C VAL A 24 -31.67 -7.05 3.68
N ALA A 25 -32.19 -5.97 4.26
CA ALA A 25 -32.81 -4.86 3.52
C ALA A 25 -31.87 -3.64 3.46
N VAL A 26 -31.80 -3.01 2.30
CA VAL A 26 -30.96 -1.85 2.01
C VAL A 26 -31.81 -0.72 1.44
N ASP A 27 -31.64 0.48 1.97
CA ASP A 27 -32.20 1.74 1.44
C ASP A 27 -31.19 2.88 1.59
N ASP A 28 -31.09 3.74 0.59
CA ASP A 28 -30.23 4.92 0.56
C ASP A 28 -28.75 4.56 0.79
N GLY A 29 -28.32 3.42 0.25
CA GLY A 29 -26.96 2.90 0.42
C GLY A 29 -26.63 2.34 1.81
N LEU A 30 -27.61 2.27 2.72
CA LEU A 30 -27.42 1.79 4.09
C LEU A 30 -28.19 0.51 4.35
N ILE A 31 -27.61 -0.38 5.17
CA ILE A 31 -28.30 -1.55 5.71
C ILE A 31 -29.36 -1.05 6.70
N ARG A 32 -30.65 -1.28 6.39
CA ARG A 32 -31.77 -0.85 7.23
C ARG A 32 -32.27 -1.92 8.18
N ALA A 33 -32.18 -3.19 7.78
CA ALA A 33 -32.60 -4.30 8.61
C ALA A 33 -31.83 -5.58 8.27
N VAL A 34 -31.59 -6.39 9.30
CA VAL A 34 -31.12 -7.77 9.20
C VAL A 34 -32.03 -8.61 10.08
N SER A 35 -32.74 -9.59 9.52
CA SER A 35 -33.75 -10.35 10.25
C SER A 35 -33.67 -11.85 9.99
N ASN A 36 -33.71 -12.64 11.07
CA ASN A 36 -33.66 -14.10 11.06
C ASN A 36 -35.02 -14.76 11.38
N GLY A 37 -36.13 -14.06 11.15
CA GLY A 37 -37.47 -14.64 11.39
C GLY A 37 -38.66 -13.68 11.28
N ALA A 38 -38.46 -12.36 11.36
CA ALA A 38 -39.49 -11.38 11.00
C ALA A 38 -39.33 -10.97 9.53
N GLU A 39 -40.43 -10.82 8.77
CA GLU A 39 -40.33 -10.31 7.40
C GLU A 39 -39.77 -8.89 7.39
N VAL A 40 -38.66 -8.67 6.67
CA VAL A 40 -38.13 -7.32 6.42
C VAL A 40 -38.98 -6.51 5.43
N GLY A 41 -40.17 -7.00 5.04
CA GLY A 41 -40.99 -6.40 3.98
C GLY A 41 -40.43 -6.63 2.57
N ARG A 42 -41.12 -6.14 1.54
CA ARG A 42 -40.76 -6.32 0.11
C ARG A 42 -39.71 -5.31 -0.35
N GLY A 43 -38.81 -5.77 -1.23
CA GLY A 43 -37.86 -4.93 -1.98
C GLY A 43 -38.36 -4.59 -3.38
N ARG A 44 -37.89 -3.48 -3.96
CA ARG A 44 -38.05 -3.17 -5.39
C ARG A 44 -37.19 -4.12 -6.23
N ARG A 45 -35.99 -4.45 -5.72
CA ARG A 45 -35.14 -5.54 -6.20
C ARG A 45 -35.03 -6.58 -5.10
N GLU A 46 -35.24 -7.85 -5.43
CA GLU A 46 -35.03 -8.96 -4.51
C GLU A 46 -34.02 -9.94 -5.10
N ILE A 47 -33.08 -10.40 -4.28
CA ILE A 47 -32.06 -11.38 -4.66
C ILE A 47 -32.27 -12.61 -3.77
N ASN A 48 -32.53 -13.77 -4.38
CA ASN A 48 -32.49 -15.04 -3.63
C ASN A 48 -31.02 -15.45 -3.45
N ALA A 49 -30.57 -15.48 -2.19
CA ALA A 49 -29.21 -15.87 -1.81
C ALA A 49 -29.20 -17.16 -0.96
N GLU A 50 -30.22 -18.01 -1.11
CA GLU A 50 -30.27 -19.33 -0.48
C GLU A 50 -29.00 -20.13 -0.81
N GLY A 51 -28.35 -20.65 0.24
CA GLY A 51 -27.10 -21.41 0.11
C GLY A 51 -25.85 -20.55 -0.18
N LEU A 52 -25.98 -19.22 -0.28
CA LEU A 52 -24.87 -18.29 -0.47
C LEU A 52 -24.51 -17.58 0.84
N LEU A 53 -23.27 -17.08 0.89
CA LEU A 53 -22.80 -16.23 1.97
C LEU A 53 -23.09 -14.76 1.64
N LEU A 54 -23.53 -14.00 2.65
CA LEU A 54 -23.57 -12.55 2.60
C LEU A 54 -22.63 -11.99 3.68
N THR A 55 -21.60 -11.29 3.25
CA THR A 55 -20.56 -10.69 4.11
C THR A 55 -20.51 -9.18 3.89
N PRO A 56 -19.93 -8.41 4.82
CA PRO A 56 -19.37 -7.11 4.47
C PRO A 56 -18.45 -7.24 3.26
N GLY A 57 -18.41 -6.22 2.42
CA GLY A 57 -17.41 -6.14 1.38
C GLY A 57 -16.01 -6.07 1.98
N TRP A 58 -15.02 -6.62 1.28
CA TRP A 58 -13.67 -6.68 1.81
C TRP A 58 -13.00 -5.30 1.74
N VAL A 59 -12.19 -5.01 2.76
CA VAL A 59 -11.35 -3.81 2.82
C VAL A 59 -9.92 -4.24 2.55
N ASP A 60 -9.41 -3.89 1.37
CA ASP A 60 -8.04 -4.16 0.99
C ASP A 60 -7.15 -3.01 1.44
N ILE A 61 -6.49 -3.20 2.58
CA ILE A 61 -5.74 -2.14 3.27
C ILE A 61 -4.35 -1.88 2.66
N HIS A 62 -3.90 -2.70 1.69
CA HIS A 62 -2.54 -2.62 1.17
C HIS A 62 -2.51 -2.77 -0.35
N THR A 63 -2.80 -1.68 -1.05
CA THR A 63 -2.75 -1.60 -2.52
C THR A 63 -1.80 -0.49 -2.99
N HIS A 64 -1.51 -0.51 -4.29
CA HIS A 64 -0.71 0.49 -5.00
C HIS A 64 -1.49 1.10 -6.17
N TYR A 65 -2.76 1.46 -5.90
CA TYR A 65 -3.63 2.14 -6.87
C TYR A 65 -3.45 3.66 -6.92
N ASP A 66 -2.38 4.20 -6.33
CA ASP A 66 -2.06 5.63 -6.27
C ASP A 66 -2.24 6.34 -7.61
N GLY A 67 -1.72 5.71 -8.67
CA GLY A 67 -1.92 6.17 -10.05
C GLY A 67 -3.30 5.76 -10.54
N GLN A 68 -3.57 4.44 -10.55
CA GLN A 68 -4.73 3.82 -11.21
C GLN A 68 -6.06 4.43 -10.77
N ALA A 69 -6.19 4.79 -9.50
CA ALA A 69 -7.38 5.45 -9.00
C ALA A 69 -7.65 6.78 -9.72
N THR A 70 -6.67 7.47 -10.30
CA THR A 70 -6.94 8.74 -10.98
C THR A 70 -7.67 8.60 -12.33
N TRP A 71 -7.65 7.42 -12.96
CA TRP A 71 -8.28 7.21 -14.27
C TRP A 71 -9.23 6.01 -14.36
N ASP A 72 -9.07 4.97 -13.51
CA ASP A 72 -9.90 3.76 -13.55
C ASP A 72 -11.01 3.81 -12.48
N PRO A 73 -12.28 4.00 -12.87
CA PRO A 73 -13.39 4.03 -11.92
C PRO A 73 -13.79 2.63 -11.41
N PHE A 74 -13.28 1.56 -12.03
CA PHE A 74 -13.68 0.19 -11.73
C PHE A 74 -12.74 -0.54 -10.79
N LEU A 75 -11.43 -0.23 -10.81
CA LEU A 75 -10.41 -0.89 -9.98
C LEU A 75 -10.56 -2.42 -9.99
N THR A 76 -10.72 -2.96 -11.21
CA THR A 76 -11.14 -4.36 -11.44
C THR A 76 -10.28 -5.43 -10.75
N PRO A 77 -8.95 -5.27 -10.52
CA PRO A 77 -8.20 -6.29 -9.81
C PRO A 77 -8.63 -6.48 -8.35
N SER A 78 -9.33 -5.51 -7.76
CA SER A 78 -9.93 -5.64 -6.41
C SER A 78 -11.46 -5.82 -6.49
N SER A 79 -12.17 -4.99 -7.27
CA SER A 79 -13.64 -5.00 -7.25
C SER A 79 -14.26 -6.31 -7.74
N TRP A 80 -13.64 -7.01 -8.69
CA TRP A 80 -14.10 -8.33 -9.15
C TRP A 80 -13.95 -9.43 -8.11
N HIS A 81 -13.16 -9.19 -7.07
CA HIS A 81 -12.90 -10.15 -6.00
C HIS A 81 -13.69 -9.86 -4.73
N GLY A 82 -14.68 -8.96 -4.76
CA GLY A 82 -15.53 -8.66 -3.59
C GLY A 82 -14.96 -7.61 -2.65
N VAL A 83 -13.88 -6.93 -3.06
CA VAL A 83 -13.36 -5.75 -2.37
C VAL A 83 -14.26 -4.55 -2.66
N THR A 84 -14.70 -3.86 -1.62
CA THR A 84 -15.54 -2.65 -1.73
C THR A 84 -14.82 -1.40 -1.25
N THR A 85 -13.65 -1.55 -0.64
CA THR A 85 -12.81 -0.43 -0.20
C THR A 85 -11.34 -0.79 -0.37
N VAL A 86 -10.54 0.11 -0.93
CA VAL A 86 -9.07 -0.04 -1.01
C VAL A 86 -8.37 1.11 -0.32
N VAL A 87 -7.19 0.82 0.24
CA VAL A 87 -6.26 1.82 0.75
C VAL A 87 -4.93 1.72 0.01
N PHE A 88 -4.41 2.86 -0.43
CA PHE A 88 -3.14 2.96 -1.16
C PHE A 88 -2.24 4.07 -0.59
N GLY A 89 -1.09 4.29 -1.22
CA GLY A 89 0.00 5.10 -0.65
C GLY A 89 0.83 4.33 0.37
N ASN A 90 0.89 2.99 0.25
CA ASN A 90 1.65 2.12 1.14
C ASN A 90 3.15 2.12 0.80
N CYS A 91 3.98 1.51 1.65
CA CYS A 91 5.39 1.26 1.35
C CYS A 91 6.20 2.54 1.03
N SER A 92 5.79 3.70 1.54
CA SER A 92 6.42 5.00 1.27
C SER A 92 6.30 5.51 -0.17
N VAL A 93 5.59 4.84 -1.06
CA VAL A 93 5.48 5.23 -2.48
C VAL A 93 4.08 5.72 -2.84
N GLY A 94 4.02 6.68 -3.76
CA GLY A 94 2.77 7.29 -4.23
C GLY A 94 3.05 8.56 -5.02
N PHE A 95 2.00 9.25 -5.48
CA PHE A 95 2.10 10.36 -6.44
C PHE A 95 1.79 11.75 -5.85
N ALA A 96 1.70 11.88 -4.53
CA ALA A 96 1.46 13.16 -3.86
C ALA A 96 2.17 13.24 -2.49
N PRO A 97 2.69 14.42 -2.09
CA PRO A 97 2.79 15.64 -2.88
C PRO A 97 3.86 15.52 -3.99
N VAL A 98 3.78 16.37 -5.01
CA VAL A 98 4.68 16.34 -6.17
C VAL A 98 4.89 17.75 -6.71
N GLN A 99 6.14 18.21 -6.81
CA GLN A 99 6.43 19.51 -7.41
C GLN A 99 6.23 19.44 -8.93
N PRO A 100 5.69 20.50 -9.57
CA PRO A 100 5.59 20.57 -11.03
C PRO A 100 6.95 20.34 -11.71
N GLY A 101 7.00 19.39 -12.65
CA GLY A 101 8.21 18.98 -13.36
C GLY A 101 9.03 17.89 -12.67
N SER A 102 8.63 17.44 -11.47
CA SER A 102 9.25 16.35 -10.72
C SER A 102 8.49 15.02 -10.79
N GLU A 103 7.38 14.98 -11.53
CA GLU A 103 6.55 13.78 -11.73
C GLU A 103 7.35 12.55 -12.22
N PRO A 104 8.33 12.69 -13.15
CA PRO A 104 9.12 11.56 -13.62
C PRO A 104 9.86 10.82 -12.51
N TYR A 105 10.26 11.50 -11.44
CA TYR A 105 10.91 10.85 -10.30
C TYR A 105 9.95 9.92 -9.55
N LEU A 106 8.73 10.37 -9.25
CA LEU A 106 7.74 9.53 -8.55
C LEU A 106 7.29 8.36 -9.41
N ILE A 107 7.20 8.54 -10.74
CA ILE A 107 6.94 7.45 -11.69
C ILE A 107 8.07 6.41 -11.61
N ASN A 108 9.34 6.84 -11.67
CA ASN A 108 10.49 5.94 -11.57
C ASN A 108 10.55 5.17 -10.25
N LEU A 109 10.17 5.83 -9.15
CA LEU A 109 10.09 5.24 -7.83
C LEU A 109 8.98 4.17 -7.77
N MET A 110 7.77 4.48 -8.21
CA MET A 110 6.65 3.53 -8.22
C MET A 110 6.94 2.32 -9.12
N GLU A 111 7.49 2.56 -10.31
CA GLU A 111 7.84 1.49 -11.25
C GLU A 111 8.88 0.53 -10.66
N GLY A 112 9.90 1.05 -9.97
CA GLY A 112 10.92 0.18 -9.37
C GLY A 112 10.41 -0.67 -8.21
N VAL A 113 9.52 -0.12 -7.39
CA VAL A 113 9.03 -0.79 -6.18
C VAL A 113 7.90 -1.77 -6.50
N GLU A 114 6.95 -1.36 -7.35
CA GLU A 114 5.72 -2.12 -7.64
C GLU A 114 5.70 -2.79 -9.02
N ASP A 115 6.78 -2.63 -9.81
CA ASP A 115 6.91 -3.18 -11.17
C ASP A 115 5.77 -2.77 -12.11
N ILE A 116 5.16 -1.59 -11.85
CA ILE A 116 4.12 -1.00 -12.69
C ILE A 116 4.80 -0.27 -13.86
N PRO A 117 4.55 -0.64 -15.12
CA PRO A 117 5.30 -0.10 -16.25
C PRO A 117 5.19 1.42 -16.36
N GLU A 118 6.33 2.10 -16.57
CA GLU A 118 6.43 3.56 -16.75
C GLU A 118 5.38 4.10 -17.73
N THR A 119 5.21 3.43 -18.86
CA THR A 119 4.28 3.86 -19.92
C THR A 119 2.84 3.92 -19.43
N VAL A 120 2.43 2.98 -18.58
CA VAL A 120 1.08 2.96 -18.01
C VAL A 120 0.89 4.15 -17.08
N LEU A 121 1.91 4.47 -16.26
CA LEU A 121 1.86 5.58 -15.32
C LEU A 121 1.95 6.94 -16.04
N ALA A 122 2.86 7.10 -16.99
CA ALA A 122 3.08 8.35 -17.71
C ALA A 122 1.93 8.70 -18.67
N GLU A 123 1.27 7.71 -19.27
CA GLU A 123 0.09 7.96 -20.13
C GLU A 123 -1.21 8.03 -19.33
N GLY A 124 -1.31 7.27 -18.23
CA GLY A 124 -2.52 7.16 -17.43
C GLY A 124 -2.72 8.29 -16.42
N ILE A 125 -1.63 8.85 -15.87
CA ILE A 125 -1.71 9.88 -14.84
C ILE A 125 -1.72 11.27 -15.47
N ASP A 126 -2.80 12.00 -15.24
CA ASP A 126 -2.88 13.44 -15.47
C ASP A 126 -2.63 14.18 -14.15
N PHE A 127 -1.38 14.62 -13.93
CA PHE A 127 -0.95 15.32 -12.72
C PHE A 127 -1.58 16.70 -12.62
N ARG A 128 -2.76 16.76 -11.99
CA ARG A 128 -3.56 17.98 -11.78
C ARG A 128 -3.48 18.51 -10.34
N TRP A 129 -2.43 18.12 -9.62
CA TRP A 129 -2.21 18.46 -8.22
C TRP A 129 -0.72 18.71 -7.99
N GLU A 130 -0.43 19.51 -6.97
CA GLU A 130 0.91 19.62 -6.39
C GLU A 130 0.88 19.09 -4.94
N SER A 131 -0.15 19.47 -4.19
CA SER A 131 -0.33 19.11 -2.80
C SER A 131 -1.17 17.83 -2.61
N PHE A 132 -1.06 17.19 -1.45
CA PHE A 132 -1.87 16.02 -1.12
C PHE A 132 -3.38 16.33 -1.04
N PRO A 133 -3.85 17.47 -0.48
CA PRO A 133 -5.26 17.83 -0.52
C PRO A 133 -5.81 17.96 -1.96
N GLU A 134 -5.05 18.58 -2.87
CA GLU A 134 -5.45 18.66 -4.29
C GLU A 134 -5.52 17.27 -4.94
N TYR A 135 -4.63 16.35 -4.56
CA TYR A 135 -4.70 14.96 -4.99
C TYR A 135 -5.98 14.28 -4.50
N LEU A 136 -6.39 14.50 -3.24
CA LEU A 136 -7.68 14.01 -2.72
C LEU A 136 -8.88 14.60 -3.48
N ASP A 137 -8.84 15.89 -3.83
CA ASP A 137 -9.88 16.54 -4.64
C ASP A 137 -9.98 15.90 -6.03
N VAL A 138 -8.84 15.61 -6.66
CA VAL A 138 -8.80 14.92 -7.96
C VAL A 138 -9.38 13.51 -7.84
N LEU A 139 -9.01 12.75 -6.81
CA LEU A 139 -9.57 11.44 -6.55
C LEU A 139 -11.09 11.48 -6.33
N GLY A 140 -11.59 12.46 -5.58
CA GLY A 140 -13.00 12.66 -5.25
C GLY A 140 -13.85 13.17 -6.43
N SER A 141 -13.22 13.73 -7.47
CA SER A 141 -13.93 14.22 -8.66
C SER A 141 -14.47 13.12 -9.59
N THR A 142 -14.01 11.87 -9.40
CA THR A 142 -14.36 10.74 -10.28
C THR A 142 -15.36 9.82 -9.58
N PRO A 143 -16.55 9.55 -10.16
CA PRO A 143 -17.46 8.52 -9.66
C PRO A 143 -16.82 7.13 -9.74
N ARG A 144 -16.97 6.32 -8.68
CA ARG A 144 -16.34 4.99 -8.57
C ARG A 144 -17.33 3.92 -8.18
N VAL A 145 -16.96 2.67 -8.49
CA VAL A 145 -17.73 1.48 -8.08
C VAL A 145 -17.44 1.05 -6.64
N MET A 146 -16.39 1.59 -6.01
CA MET A 146 -15.93 1.22 -4.68
C MET A 146 -15.27 2.42 -3.97
N ASP A 147 -15.20 2.34 -2.65
CA ASP A 147 -14.55 3.35 -1.81
C ASP A 147 -13.03 3.27 -1.94
N ILE A 148 -12.37 4.41 -1.73
CA ILE A 148 -10.91 4.52 -1.76
C ILE A 148 -10.42 5.35 -0.58
N GLY A 149 -9.20 5.06 -0.13
CA GLY A 149 -8.48 5.82 0.87
C GLY A 149 -7.02 5.98 0.49
N ALA A 150 -6.48 7.17 0.70
CA ALA A 150 -5.08 7.48 0.38
C ALA A 150 -4.29 7.76 1.66
N GLN A 151 -3.03 7.29 1.69
CA GLN A 151 -2.07 7.59 2.74
C GLN A 151 -0.91 8.43 2.18
N VAL A 152 -0.26 9.20 3.04
CA VAL A 152 0.84 10.09 2.64
C VAL A 152 2.15 9.31 2.57
N PRO A 153 2.79 9.21 1.39
CA PRO A 153 4.03 8.45 1.23
C PRO A 153 5.25 9.26 1.68
N HIS A 154 6.08 8.67 2.53
CA HIS A 154 7.27 9.33 3.06
C HIS A 154 8.28 9.76 1.99
N ALA A 155 8.47 8.96 0.94
CA ALA A 155 9.42 9.29 -0.13
C ALA A 155 8.97 10.49 -0.96
N ALA A 156 7.65 10.63 -1.18
CA ALA A 156 7.08 11.80 -1.84
C ALA A 156 7.28 13.06 -0.99
N LEU A 157 7.05 12.99 0.33
CA LEU A 157 7.34 14.10 1.26
C LEU A 157 8.81 14.51 1.26
N ARG A 158 9.73 13.54 1.37
CA ARG A 158 11.18 13.81 1.33
C ARG A 158 11.58 14.51 0.04
N TYR A 159 11.17 13.97 -1.10
CA TYR A 159 11.53 14.55 -2.39
C TYR A 159 10.91 15.95 -2.57
N TYR A 160 9.66 16.14 -2.15
CA TYR A 160 8.98 17.43 -2.24
C TYR A 160 9.67 18.52 -1.42
N VAL A 161 10.24 18.20 -0.26
CA VAL A 161 10.91 19.20 0.61
C VAL A 161 12.39 19.36 0.29
N MET A 162 13.10 18.28 -0.01
CA MET A 162 14.56 18.26 -0.15
C MET A 162 15.02 18.31 -1.62
N GLY A 163 14.11 18.15 -2.58
CA GLY A 163 14.42 17.99 -4.00
C GLY A 163 15.22 16.70 -4.27
N GLU A 164 16.17 16.77 -5.21
CA GLU A 164 17.04 15.65 -5.59
C GLU A 164 17.79 15.00 -4.41
N ARG A 165 18.18 15.79 -3.39
CA ARG A 165 18.79 15.24 -2.15
C ARG A 165 17.84 14.29 -1.42
N GLY A 166 16.54 14.57 -1.49
CA GLY A 166 15.50 13.73 -0.92
C GLY A 166 15.38 12.36 -1.59
N ALA A 167 15.92 12.18 -2.79
CA ALA A 167 15.97 10.88 -3.46
C ALA A 167 17.06 9.94 -2.91
N ASP A 168 18.06 10.49 -2.21
CA ASP A 168 19.14 9.71 -1.62
C ASP A 168 18.77 9.31 -0.19
N PHE A 169 18.73 8.00 0.08
CA PHE A 169 18.43 7.47 1.41
C PHE A 169 19.51 7.82 2.44
N SER A 170 20.74 8.14 2.01
CA SER A 170 21.85 8.49 2.88
C SER A 170 21.88 9.96 3.31
N GLU A 171 21.13 10.82 2.59
CA GLU A 171 20.93 12.21 2.96
C GLU A 171 20.00 12.32 4.17
N ASN A 172 20.33 13.20 5.11
CA ASN A 172 19.49 13.44 6.29
C ASN A 172 18.84 14.82 6.19
N PRO A 173 17.52 14.94 6.37
CA PRO A 173 16.87 16.24 6.45
C PRO A 173 17.35 16.99 7.70
N ASN A 174 17.53 18.30 7.58
CA ASN A 174 17.76 19.17 8.72
C ASN A 174 16.44 19.47 9.47
N GLU A 175 16.53 20.14 10.62
CA GLU A 175 15.36 20.44 11.47
C GLU A 175 14.25 21.21 10.73
N ILE A 176 14.61 22.16 9.85
CA ILE A 176 13.64 22.95 9.06
C ILE A 176 12.98 22.06 8.00
N GLU A 177 13.74 21.18 7.36
CA GLU A 177 13.22 20.21 6.39
C GLU A 177 12.24 19.23 7.08
N ILE A 178 12.57 18.74 8.27
CA ILE A 178 11.70 17.86 9.08
C ILE A 178 10.41 18.59 9.49
N GLU A 179 10.52 19.83 9.99
CA GLU A 179 9.36 20.64 10.35
C GLU A 179 8.46 20.87 9.13
N ARG A 180 9.04 21.20 7.98
CA ARG A 180 8.30 21.39 6.72
C ARG A 180 7.59 20.12 6.25
N MET A 181 8.23 18.96 6.32
CA MET A 181 7.57 17.68 6.02
C MET A 181 6.44 17.40 7.01
N GLY A 182 6.64 17.72 8.29
CA GLY A 182 5.63 17.61 9.33
C GLY A 182 4.39 18.47 9.06
N ASP A 183 4.57 19.73 8.68
CA ASP A 183 3.46 20.63 8.35
C ASP A 183 2.64 20.12 7.15
N LEU A 184 3.32 19.61 6.12
CA LEU A 184 2.66 19.01 4.95
C LEU A 184 1.88 17.76 5.33
N LEU A 185 2.46 16.90 6.17
CA LEU A 185 1.79 15.70 6.67
C LEU A 185 0.56 16.05 7.52
N GLU A 186 0.69 16.99 8.45
CA GLU A 186 -0.41 17.45 9.30
C GLU A 186 -1.57 18.01 8.46
N GLY A 187 -1.27 18.86 7.47
CA GLY A 187 -2.28 19.38 6.54
C GLY A 187 -2.94 18.28 5.70
N SER A 188 -2.18 17.27 5.29
CA SER A 188 -2.70 16.13 4.52
C SER A 188 -3.64 15.25 5.35
N LEU A 189 -3.29 14.98 6.60
CA LEU A 189 -4.14 14.24 7.55
C LEU A 189 -5.42 15.02 7.87
N ALA A 190 -5.32 16.34 8.06
CA ALA A 190 -6.48 17.21 8.26
C ALA A 190 -7.42 17.25 7.04
N ALA A 191 -6.88 17.08 5.82
CA ALA A 191 -7.65 17.02 4.58
C ALA A 191 -8.32 15.65 4.33
N GLY A 192 -7.99 14.61 5.12
CA GLY A 192 -8.61 13.30 5.02
C GLY A 192 -7.68 12.16 4.59
N ALA A 193 -6.36 12.37 4.54
CA ALA A 193 -5.43 11.26 4.40
C ALA A 193 -5.61 10.26 5.56
N LEU A 194 -5.63 8.97 5.25
CA LEU A 194 -5.87 7.92 6.25
C LEU A 194 -4.65 7.63 7.13
N GLY A 195 -3.47 8.10 6.74
CA GLY A 195 -2.24 7.78 7.44
C GLY A 195 -0.99 8.29 6.75
N PHE A 196 0.14 7.86 7.29
CA PHE A 196 1.48 8.10 6.79
C PHE A 196 2.20 6.77 6.66
N THR A 197 2.94 6.58 5.57
CA THR A 197 3.59 5.30 5.28
C THR A 197 5.08 5.46 5.07
N THR A 198 5.86 4.53 5.62
CA THR A 198 7.32 4.53 5.49
C THR A 198 7.84 3.15 5.08
N SER A 199 8.95 3.12 4.34
CA SER A 199 9.60 1.87 3.89
C SER A 199 11.03 1.83 4.36
N ARG A 200 11.39 0.72 5.01
CA ARG A 200 12.71 0.45 5.59
C ARG A 200 13.23 -0.94 5.20
N THR A 201 12.79 -1.42 4.04
CA THR A 201 13.25 -2.69 3.46
C THR A 201 14.31 -2.46 2.38
N GLY A 202 15.34 -3.31 2.35
CA GLY A 202 16.37 -3.33 1.32
C GLY A 202 15.87 -3.87 -0.04
N LYS A 203 14.63 -4.35 -0.08
CA LYS A 203 13.97 -4.87 -1.29
C LYS A 203 13.36 -3.76 -2.15
N HIS A 204 12.92 -2.67 -1.55
CA HIS A 204 12.33 -1.56 -2.31
C HIS A 204 13.41 -0.71 -2.94
N ARG A 205 13.40 -0.68 -4.28
CA ARG A 205 14.37 0.05 -5.08
C ARG A 205 13.65 0.80 -6.19
N THR A 206 14.15 1.96 -6.54
CA THR A 206 13.83 2.64 -7.80
C THR A 206 14.27 1.76 -8.98
N LYS A 207 13.75 2.03 -10.18
CA LYS A 207 14.13 1.29 -11.40
C LYS A 207 15.63 1.38 -11.73
N ASP A 208 16.29 2.47 -11.32
CA ASP A 208 17.75 2.63 -11.44
C ASP A 208 18.55 1.92 -10.34
N GLY A 209 17.89 1.21 -9.41
CA GLY A 209 18.49 0.33 -8.41
C GLY A 209 18.81 0.99 -7.06
N ARG A 210 18.54 2.29 -6.89
CA ARG A 210 18.70 3.00 -5.62
C ARG A 210 17.64 2.56 -4.62
N LEU A 211 17.96 2.56 -3.32
CA LEU A 211 16.98 2.27 -2.28
C LEU A 211 15.94 3.38 -2.18
N THR A 212 14.74 3.06 -1.70
CA THR A 212 13.71 4.07 -1.44
C THR A 212 14.23 5.14 -0.47
N PRO A 213 13.90 6.43 -0.66
CA PRO A 213 14.34 7.52 0.20
C PRO A 213 14.16 7.28 1.70
N SER A 214 13.02 6.71 2.09
CA SER A 214 12.66 6.46 3.48
C SER A 214 13.52 5.40 4.17
N TYR A 215 14.31 4.62 3.40
CA TYR A 215 15.08 3.49 3.92
C TYR A 215 16.07 3.95 5.00
N GLY A 216 16.76 5.06 4.76
CA GLY A 216 17.75 5.61 5.69
C GLY A 216 17.19 6.61 6.69
N ALA A 217 15.87 6.81 6.76
CA ALA A 217 15.27 7.78 7.66
C ALA A 217 15.70 7.54 9.11
N GLN A 218 16.17 8.60 9.78
CA GLN A 218 16.68 8.48 11.14
C GLN A 218 15.59 8.75 12.18
N GLU A 219 15.90 8.48 13.45
CA GLU A 219 14.96 8.71 14.55
C GLU A 219 14.47 10.15 14.62
N ALA A 220 15.32 11.14 14.35
CA ALA A 220 14.92 12.55 14.35
C ALA A 220 13.80 12.84 13.33
N GLU A 221 13.90 12.27 12.14
CA GLU A 221 12.93 12.40 11.06
C GLU A 221 11.63 11.66 11.39
N LEU A 222 11.72 10.38 11.81
CA LEU A 222 10.55 9.59 12.21
C LEU A 222 9.81 10.21 13.39
N ASN A 223 10.53 10.71 14.39
CA ASN A 223 9.94 11.37 15.56
C ASN A 223 9.32 12.71 15.18
N GLY A 224 9.93 13.49 14.27
CA GLY A 224 9.37 14.74 13.78
C GLY A 224 8.04 14.53 13.05
N LEU A 225 7.97 13.52 12.18
CA LEU A 225 6.74 13.14 11.49
C LEU A 225 5.69 12.56 12.45
N ALA A 226 6.10 11.75 13.43
CA ALA A 226 5.22 11.27 14.49
C ALA A 226 4.62 12.44 15.31
N LEU A 227 5.42 13.47 15.63
CA LEU A 227 4.90 14.67 16.29
C LEU A 227 3.85 15.40 15.43
N ALA A 228 4.04 15.46 14.12
CA ALA A 228 3.03 16.01 13.21
C ALA A 228 1.73 15.19 13.21
N MET A 229 1.82 13.86 13.20
CA MET A 229 0.66 12.99 13.36
C MET A 229 -0.06 13.22 14.69
N ARG A 230 0.70 13.41 15.79
CA ARG A 230 0.13 13.76 17.10
C ARG A 230 -0.65 15.08 17.05
N ARG A 231 -0.10 16.10 16.40
CA ARG A 231 -0.79 17.41 16.24
C ARG A 231 -2.07 17.28 15.42
N ALA A 232 -2.04 16.49 14.34
CA ALA A 232 -3.22 16.20 13.53
C ALA A 232 -4.29 15.39 14.28
N GLY A 233 -3.89 14.53 15.23
CA GLY A 233 -4.78 13.73 16.06
C GLY A 233 -5.49 12.57 15.33
N THR A 234 -5.09 12.30 14.08
CA THR A 234 -5.67 11.25 13.22
C THR A 234 -4.58 10.52 12.42
N GLY A 235 -4.96 9.46 11.72
CA GLY A 235 -4.09 8.68 10.84
C GLY A 235 -3.58 7.36 11.44
N VAL A 236 -3.07 6.49 10.58
CA VAL A 236 -2.28 5.29 10.94
C VAL A 236 -0.84 5.47 10.50
N LEU A 237 0.12 4.94 11.26
CA LEU A 237 1.51 4.80 10.83
C LEU A 237 1.65 3.41 10.19
N GLU A 238 1.82 3.35 8.87
CA GLU A 238 2.06 2.12 8.14
C GLU A 238 3.56 1.95 7.84
N VAL A 239 4.06 0.73 7.96
CA VAL A 239 5.46 0.44 7.68
C VAL A 239 5.67 -0.93 7.06
N ASN A 240 6.44 -0.92 5.97
CA ASN A 240 7.16 -2.09 5.48
C ASN A 240 8.63 -2.02 5.91
N SER A 241 9.14 -3.05 6.58
CA SER A 241 10.52 -3.10 7.09
C SER A 241 11.06 -4.54 7.08
N ASP A 242 12.38 -4.67 7.01
CA ASP A 242 13.05 -5.97 7.16
C ASP A 242 13.16 -6.41 8.64
N PHE A 243 12.71 -5.59 9.60
CA PHE A 243 12.68 -5.86 11.05
C PHE A 243 14.01 -6.39 11.61
N GLY A 244 15.11 -5.74 11.23
CA GLY A 244 16.43 -5.98 11.83
C GLY A 244 16.48 -5.62 13.32
N GLU A 245 17.66 -5.78 13.92
CA GLU A 245 17.88 -5.49 15.34
C GLU A 245 17.47 -4.04 15.71
N GLY A 246 16.61 -3.89 16.73
CA GLY A 246 16.14 -2.58 17.23
C GLY A 246 15.16 -1.84 16.33
N GLU A 247 14.85 -2.35 15.14
CA GLU A 247 14.01 -1.68 14.15
C GLU A 247 12.55 -1.56 14.62
N PHE A 248 11.98 -2.62 15.19
CA PHE A 248 10.63 -2.57 15.76
C PHE A 248 10.52 -1.54 16.89
N GLU A 249 11.55 -1.42 17.76
CA GLU A 249 11.53 -0.47 18.88
C GLU A 249 11.55 0.98 18.41
N ARG A 250 12.25 1.28 17.30
CA ARG A 250 12.22 2.61 16.68
C ARG A 250 10.81 2.95 16.17
N LEU A 251 10.16 2.00 15.50
CA LEU A 251 8.80 2.17 14.96
C LEU A 251 7.75 2.26 16.08
N ARG A 252 7.92 1.46 17.13
CA ARG A 252 7.14 1.55 18.36
C ARG A 252 7.27 2.93 19.00
N ALA A 253 8.49 3.44 19.18
CA ALA A 253 8.72 4.77 19.74
C ALA A 253 8.05 5.87 18.91
N ALA A 254 8.13 5.79 17.58
CA ALA A 254 7.42 6.71 16.68
C ALA A 254 5.89 6.62 16.87
N ALA A 255 5.32 5.42 17.01
CA ALA A 255 3.90 5.24 17.27
C ALA A 255 3.46 5.80 18.65
N GLU A 256 4.27 5.60 19.70
CA GLU A 256 4.05 6.19 21.03
C GLU A 256 4.11 7.72 20.98
N ILE A 257 5.06 8.28 20.21
CA ILE A 257 5.13 9.72 19.95
C ILE A 257 3.91 10.17 19.16
N ALA A 258 3.47 9.45 18.14
CA ALA A 258 2.28 9.83 17.38
C ALA A 258 1.00 9.76 18.24
N GLY A 259 0.93 8.82 19.19
CA GLY A 259 -0.33 8.46 19.84
C GLY A 259 -1.34 7.90 18.84
N ARG A 260 -0.85 7.25 17.77
CA ARG A 260 -1.62 6.75 16.64
C ARG A 260 -1.34 5.25 16.43
N PRO A 261 -2.27 4.50 15.79
CA PRO A 261 -2.07 3.08 15.55
C PRO A 261 -0.88 2.81 14.61
N LEU A 262 -0.20 1.69 14.84
CA LEU A 262 0.91 1.20 14.02
C LEU A 262 0.49 -0.04 13.24
N SER A 263 0.68 -0.03 11.93
CA SER A 263 0.40 -1.15 11.05
C SER A 263 1.70 -1.64 10.41
N VAL A 264 2.12 -2.86 10.74
CA VAL A 264 3.38 -3.45 10.28
C VAL A 264 3.14 -4.52 9.22
N LEU A 265 3.86 -4.47 8.10
CA LEU A 265 3.82 -5.55 7.12
C LEU A 265 4.63 -6.75 7.61
N LEU A 266 3.99 -7.91 7.71
CA LEU A 266 4.63 -9.15 8.15
C LEU A 266 4.92 -10.05 6.94
N VAL A 267 6.21 -10.24 6.66
CA VAL A 267 6.68 -11.05 5.54
C VAL A 267 7.50 -12.23 6.05
N GLN A 268 7.24 -13.42 5.51
CA GLN A 268 8.11 -14.58 5.71
C GLN A 268 9.34 -14.48 4.79
N VAL A 269 10.52 -14.67 5.36
CA VAL A 269 11.80 -14.66 4.63
C VAL A 269 12.51 -15.99 4.88
N ASP A 270 12.93 -16.65 3.81
CA ASP A 270 13.55 -17.98 3.90
C ASP A 270 14.89 -17.98 4.66
N ASP A 271 15.71 -16.92 4.47
CA ASP A 271 16.98 -16.76 5.19
C ASP A 271 16.80 -16.42 6.68
N ALA A 272 15.58 -16.07 7.10
CA ALA A 272 15.25 -15.72 8.47
C ALA A 272 13.89 -16.34 8.88
N PRO A 273 13.80 -17.68 8.98
CA PRO A 273 12.52 -18.42 9.06
C PRO A 273 11.70 -18.14 10.34
N ASP A 274 12.34 -17.61 11.38
CA ASP A 274 11.71 -17.24 12.66
C ASP A 274 11.45 -15.74 12.81
N LEU A 275 11.85 -14.90 11.84
CA LEU A 275 11.70 -13.46 11.92
C LEU A 275 10.24 -13.04 12.13
N TRP A 276 9.32 -13.59 11.33
CA TRP A 276 7.90 -13.27 11.44
C TRP A 276 7.31 -13.60 12.82
N ARG A 277 7.79 -14.67 13.49
CA ARG A 277 7.37 -15.01 14.86
C ARG A 277 7.85 -13.96 15.85
N LYS A 278 9.12 -13.56 15.74
CA LYS A 278 9.71 -12.51 16.59
C LYS A 278 8.96 -11.19 16.41
N THR A 279 8.65 -10.81 15.17
CA THR A 279 7.87 -9.60 14.90
C THR A 279 6.46 -9.70 15.49
N LEU A 280 5.78 -10.86 15.39
CA LEU A 280 4.48 -11.05 16.05
C LEU A 280 4.56 -10.99 17.58
N ASP A 281 5.62 -11.55 18.19
CA ASP A 281 5.84 -11.44 19.63
C ASP A 281 6.03 -9.97 20.06
N GLN A 282 6.76 -9.18 19.25
CA GLN A 282 6.92 -7.74 19.47
C GLN A 282 5.61 -6.96 19.32
N VAL A 283 4.80 -7.28 18.31
CA VAL A 283 3.43 -6.74 18.15
C VAL A 283 2.58 -7.08 19.38
N GLY A 284 2.59 -8.34 19.81
CA GLY A 284 1.87 -8.79 21.00
C GLY A 284 2.30 -8.05 22.28
N SER A 285 3.61 -7.83 22.44
CA SER A 285 4.15 -7.06 23.57
C SER A 285 3.70 -5.60 23.54
N ALA A 286 3.75 -4.94 22.37
CA ALA A 286 3.28 -3.56 22.23
C ALA A 286 1.78 -3.44 22.52
N CYS A 287 0.96 -4.39 22.05
CA CYS A 287 -0.46 -4.45 22.37
C CYS A 287 -0.72 -4.66 23.87
N ALA A 288 0.09 -5.49 24.54
CA ALA A 288 -0.01 -5.69 26.00
C ALA A 288 0.34 -4.41 26.79
N ASP A 289 1.20 -3.56 26.23
CA ASP A 289 1.55 -2.24 26.78
C ASP A 289 0.51 -1.14 26.45
N GLY A 290 -0.57 -1.50 25.75
CA GLY A 290 -1.70 -0.62 25.46
C GLY A 290 -1.62 0.13 24.13
N LEU A 291 -0.67 -0.19 23.26
CA LEU A 291 -0.62 0.35 21.91
C LEU A 291 -1.58 -0.38 20.96
N GLU A 292 -2.11 0.33 19.97
CA GLU A 292 -2.84 -0.26 18.86
C GLU A 292 -1.84 -0.64 17.75
N VAL A 293 -1.38 -1.90 17.75
CA VAL A 293 -0.45 -2.42 16.74
C VAL A 293 -1.07 -3.59 16.00
N THR A 294 -1.03 -3.57 14.67
CA THR A 294 -1.56 -4.64 13.81
C THR A 294 -0.49 -5.14 12.85
N ALA A 295 -0.41 -6.46 12.67
CA ALA A 295 0.40 -7.08 11.63
C ALA A 295 -0.45 -7.36 10.38
N GLN A 296 -0.05 -6.83 9.24
CA GLN A 296 -0.64 -7.10 7.94
C GLN A 296 0.02 -8.33 7.31
N VAL A 297 -0.77 -9.26 6.81
CA VAL A 297 -0.27 -10.49 6.20
C VAL A 297 -0.94 -10.69 4.85
N GLY A 298 -0.14 -10.99 3.83
CA GLY A 298 -0.67 -11.38 2.52
C GLY A 298 -1.43 -12.71 2.61
N SER A 299 -2.55 -12.82 1.88
CA SER A 299 -3.35 -14.05 1.82
C SER A 299 -2.65 -15.22 1.09
N ARG A 300 -1.50 -14.94 0.47
CA ARG A 300 -0.62 -15.90 -0.21
C ARG A 300 0.82 -15.42 -0.18
N ALA A 301 1.76 -16.33 -0.45
CA ALA A 301 3.15 -15.96 -0.70
C ALA A 301 3.29 -15.05 -1.94
N ILE A 302 4.31 -14.19 -1.92
CA ILE A 302 4.70 -13.36 -3.05
C ILE A 302 5.12 -14.30 -4.19
N GLY A 303 4.44 -14.18 -5.33
CA GLY A 303 4.76 -14.95 -6.54
C GLY A 303 5.57 -14.06 -7.48
N MET A 304 6.65 -14.59 -8.04
CA MET A 304 7.46 -13.88 -9.03
C MET A 304 7.28 -14.50 -10.42
N LEU A 305 7.01 -13.67 -11.42
CA LEU A 305 7.11 -14.07 -12.82
C LEU A 305 8.56 -13.86 -13.27
N MET A 306 9.30 -14.95 -13.42
CA MET A 306 10.68 -14.90 -13.87
C MET A 306 10.75 -15.08 -15.38
N GLY A 307 11.55 -14.23 -16.02
CA GLY A 307 11.85 -14.28 -17.44
C GLY A 307 13.22 -13.70 -17.71
N LEU A 308 13.83 -14.07 -18.83
CA LEU A 308 15.15 -13.55 -19.24
C LEU A 308 15.14 -12.03 -19.50
N GLU A 309 13.96 -11.45 -19.75
CA GLU A 309 13.76 -10.01 -19.88
C GLU A 309 12.97 -9.41 -18.71
N ALA A 310 12.68 -10.21 -17.67
CA ALA A 310 12.08 -9.69 -16.45
C ALA A 310 13.17 -9.09 -15.54
N THR A 311 12.77 -8.18 -14.65
CA THR A 311 13.64 -7.51 -13.69
C THR A 311 14.42 -8.49 -12.80
N VAL A 312 13.83 -9.65 -12.50
CA VAL A 312 14.45 -10.73 -11.71
C VAL A 312 14.31 -12.09 -12.41
N HIS A 313 15.42 -12.82 -12.46
CA HIS A 313 15.48 -14.24 -12.81
C HIS A 313 16.74 -14.86 -12.19
N PRO A 314 16.87 -16.20 -12.13
CA PRO A 314 17.98 -16.87 -11.42
C PRO A 314 19.38 -16.60 -11.96
N PHE A 315 19.50 -15.92 -13.11
CA PHE A 315 20.78 -15.61 -13.74
C PHE A 315 21.17 -14.14 -13.63
N THR A 316 20.35 -13.25 -13.05
CA THR A 316 20.64 -11.80 -13.00
C THR A 316 21.97 -11.48 -12.32
N THR A 317 22.39 -12.32 -11.36
CA THR A 317 23.68 -12.21 -10.65
C THR A 317 24.76 -13.15 -11.19
N HIS A 318 24.44 -13.97 -12.21
CA HIS A 318 25.38 -14.93 -12.76
C HIS A 318 26.44 -14.23 -13.63
N PRO A 319 27.76 -14.51 -13.46
CA PRO A 319 28.81 -13.79 -14.18
C PRO A 319 28.64 -13.80 -15.71
N LEU A 320 28.26 -14.95 -16.29
CA LEU A 320 28.06 -15.07 -17.74
C LEU A 320 26.84 -14.31 -18.25
N TRP A 321 25.84 -14.09 -17.40
CA TRP A 321 24.71 -13.25 -17.74
C TRP A 321 25.11 -11.78 -17.77
N LEU A 322 25.89 -11.35 -16.77
CA LEU A 322 26.41 -9.98 -16.67
C LEU A 322 27.33 -9.64 -17.86
N GLU A 323 28.12 -10.59 -18.36
CA GLU A 323 28.92 -10.43 -19.59
C GLU A 323 28.06 -10.13 -20.83
N MET A 324 26.78 -10.53 -20.82
CA MET A 324 25.82 -10.30 -21.90
C MET A 324 24.91 -9.10 -21.65
N SER A 325 25.07 -8.36 -20.56
CA SER A 325 24.17 -7.25 -20.17
C SER A 325 24.06 -6.14 -21.21
N ALA A 326 25.11 -5.92 -22.01
CA ALA A 326 25.13 -4.92 -23.08
C ALA A 326 24.41 -5.37 -24.37
N LEU A 327 24.06 -6.66 -24.49
CA LEU A 327 23.38 -7.20 -25.68
C LEU A 327 21.89 -6.91 -25.62
N SER A 328 21.29 -6.64 -26.79
CA SER A 328 19.84 -6.56 -26.91
C SER A 328 19.19 -7.90 -26.54
N PRO A 329 17.89 -7.91 -26.15
CA PRO A 329 17.15 -9.14 -25.86
C PRO A 329 17.30 -10.22 -26.95
N LYS A 330 17.27 -9.78 -28.22
CA LYS A 330 17.43 -10.66 -29.38
C LYS A 330 18.82 -11.25 -29.47
N GLU A 331 19.88 -10.45 -29.29
CA GLU A 331 21.27 -10.93 -29.33
C GLU A 331 21.57 -11.88 -28.16
N ARG A 332 21.05 -11.59 -26.96
CA ARG A 332 21.14 -12.51 -25.81
C ARG A 332 20.50 -13.85 -26.12
N PHE A 333 19.28 -13.82 -26.67
CA PHE A 333 18.57 -15.02 -27.10
C PHE A 333 19.35 -15.81 -28.17
N GLU A 334 19.83 -15.16 -29.21
CA GLU A 334 20.61 -15.80 -30.28
C GLU A 334 21.90 -16.43 -29.73
N ARG A 335 22.62 -15.73 -28.86
CA ARG A 335 23.82 -16.25 -28.21
C ARG A 335 23.52 -17.45 -27.32
N LEU A 336 22.47 -17.38 -26.52
CA LEU A 336 22.02 -18.51 -25.70
C LEU A 336 21.58 -19.69 -26.56
N ARG A 337 20.89 -19.46 -27.68
CA ARG A 337 20.45 -20.49 -28.63
C ARG A 337 21.62 -21.16 -29.35
N ASP A 338 22.63 -20.40 -29.71
CA ASP A 338 23.71 -20.87 -30.59
C ASP A 338 24.95 -21.37 -29.83
N ALA A 339 25.04 -21.15 -28.51
CA ALA A 339 26.13 -21.62 -27.66
C ALA A 339 25.66 -22.67 -26.61
N PRO A 340 25.66 -23.97 -26.95
CA PRO A 340 25.30 -25.04 -26.01
C PRO A 340 26.16 -25.07 -24.74
N ASP A 341 27.44 -24.70 -24.85
CA ASP A 341 28.37 -24.64 -23.72
C ASP A 341 28.06 -23.49 -22.77
N LEU A 342 27.53 -22.38 -23.30
CA LEU A 342 27.05 -21.28 -22.47
C LEU A 342 25.83 -21.70 -21.65
N ARG A 343 24.86 -22.40 -22.25
CA ARG A 343 23.67 -22.89 -21.52
C ARG A 343 23.98 -23.95 -20.46
N ARG A 344 25.10 -24.66 -20.60
CA ARG A 344 25.52 -25.71 -19.65
C ARG A 344 26.22 -25.16 -18.41
N ARG A 345 26.73 -23.94 -18.47
CA ARG A 345 27.50 -23.29 -17.42
C ARG A 345 26.60 -22.38 -16.59
#